data_AF-A0A938X1H1-F1
#
_entry.id   AF-A0A938X1H1-F1
#
_cell.length_a   1.000
_cell.length_b   1.000
_cell.length_c   1.000
_cell.angle_alpha   90.00
_cell.angle_beta   90.00
_cell.angle_gamma   90.00
#
_symmetry.space_group_name_H-M   'P 1'
#
loop_
_entity.id
_entity.type
_entity.pdbx_description
1 polymer ?
#
loop_
_entity_poly.entity_id
_entity_poly.type
_entity_poly.pdbx_seq_one_letter_code
_entity_poly.pdbx_strand_id
1 'polypeptide(L)'
;GSMKLARLYAKRAGNGGNTIVALRGSFHGRTLETIAATMQDRLQDSFKPLPGGFVACTPNDVDELRGIFERYGSEICAILLEPIQGESGVHPLTQEFMEAAAELVHGVGGVLIADEVQTGIFRSGKPFAFQTYGVEPDIMSLAKGIAGGVPAGACVAKKEIADVFRPGDHGTT
;
A
#
# COMPACT_ATOMS: atom_id res chain seq x y z
N GLY A 1 -4.93 2.21 -9.10
CA GLY A 1 -5.58 0.88 -9.13
C GLY A 1 -5.71 0.30 -7.74
N SER A 2 -4.59 0.06 -7.07
CA SER A 2 -4.46 -0.71 -5.83
C SER A 2 -5.35 -0.23 -4.67
N MET A 3 -5.38 1.07 -4.37
CA MET A 3 -6.24 1.61 -3.28
C MET A 3 -7.74 1.50 -3.60
N LYS A 4 -8.14 1.77 -4.85
CA LYS A 4 -9.52 1.52 -5.31
C LYS A 4 -9.89 0.06 -5.16
N LEU A 5 -8.99 -0.85 -5.52
CA LEU A 5 -9.20 -2.30 -5.42
C LEU A 5 -9.38 -2.73 -3.95
N ALA A 6 -8.49 -2.30 -3.06
CA ALA A 6 -8.58 -2.61 -1.63
C ALA A 6 -9.89 -2.10 -1.00
N ARG A 7 -10.27 -0.84 -1.26
CA ARG A 7 -11.53 -0.26 -0.78
C ARG A 7 -12.75 -0.98 -1.36
N LEU A 8 -12.69 -1.41 -2.61
CA LEU A 8 -13.79 -2.14 -3.23
C LEU A 8 -13.90 -3.58 -2.70
N TYR A 9 -12.75 -4.24 -2.50
CA TYR A 9 -12.67 -5.55 -1.88
C TYR A 9 -13.28 -5.53 -0.48
N ALA A 10 -12.87 -4.59 0.37
CA ALA A 10 -13.45 -4.42 1.70
C ALA A 10 -14.97 -4.27 1.66
N LYS A 11 -15.52 -3.46 0.74
CA LYS A 11 -16.97 -3.27 0.61
C LYS A 11 -17.74 -4.48 0.08
N ARG A 12 -17.15 -5.27 -0.82
CA ARG A 12 -17.88 -6.34 -1.54
C ARG A 12 -17.63 -7.73 -0.96
N ALA A 13 -16.50 -7.96 -0.31
CA ALA A 13 -16.07 -9.29 0.12
C ALA A 13 -15.25 -9.31 1.43
N GLY A 14 -14.69 -8.17 1.85
CA GLY A 14 -13.86 -8.06 3.05
C GLY A 14 -14.60 -7.47 4.25
N ASN A 15 -13.87 -6.67 5.04
CA ASN A 15 -14.31 -6.18 6.34
C ASN A 15 -15.20 -4.93 6.34
N GLY A 16 -15.62 -4.42 5.18
CA GLY A 16 -16.42 -3.19 5.04
C GLY A 16 -15.66 -1.89 5.30
N GLY A 17 -14.38 -1.96 5.69
CA GLY A 17 -13.54 -0.81 6.00
C GLY A 17 -13.23 0.09 4.80
N ASN A 18 -12.67 1.27 5.08
CA ASN A 18 -12.29 2.25 4.05
C ASN A 18 -10.99 3.01 4.37
N THR A 19 -10.45 2.83 5.57
CA THR A 19 -9.22 3.46 6.05
C THR A 19 -8.00 2.69 5.57
N ILE A 20 -7.02 3.41 5.01
CA ILE A 20 -5.73 2.83 4.61
C ILE A 20 -4.66 3.37 5.55
N VAL A 21 -3.93 2.47 6.19
CA VAL A 21 -2.72 2.83 6.94
C VAL A 21 -1.58 3.00 5.93
N ALA A 22 -0.93 4.16 5.92
CA ALA A 22 0.24 4.43 5.09
C ALA A 22 1.40 4.91 5.98
N LEU A 23 2.63 4.69 5.53
CA LEU A 23 3.80 4.94 6.39
C LEU A 23 4.30 6.38 6.26
N ARG A 24 4.64 7.04 7.38
CA ARG A 24 5.31 8.35 7.38
C ARG A 24 6.57 8.29 6.51
N GLY A 25 6.81 9.31 5.70
CA GLY A 25 7.91 9.34 4.75
C GLY A 25 7.65 8.62 3.42
N SER A 26 6.55 7.88 3.27
CA SER A 26 6.24 7.15 2.03
C SER A 26 6.06 8.05 0.80
N PHE A 27 6.19 7.46 -0.39
CA PHE A 27 5.88 8.09 -1.67
C PHE A 27 5.09 7.14 -2.60
N HIS A 28 3.82 7.48 -2.86
CA HIS A 28 2.90 6.65 -3.66
C HIS A 28 2.35 7.36 -4.91
N GLY A 29 2.82 8.58 -5.19
CA GLY A 29 2.48 9.36 -6.38
C GLY A 29 1.88 10.73 -6.09
N ARG A 30 1.50 11.45 -7.14
CA ARG A 30 1.11 12.88 -7.07
C ARG A 30 -0.34 13.21 -7.45
N THR A 31 -1.17 12.21 -7.76
CA THR A 31 -2.62 12.43 -7.87
C THR A 31 -3.22 12.68 -6.48
N LEU A 32 -4.41 13.29 -6.39
CA LEU A 32 -4.99 13.68 -5.10
C LEU A 32 -5.14 12.51 -4.10
N GLU A 33 -5.51 11.31 -4.55
CA GLU A 33 -5.59 10.14 -3.66
C GLU A 33 -4.18 9.61 -3.29
N THR A 34 -3.27 9.52 -4.25
CA THR A 34 -1.90 9.02 -3.99
C THR A 34 -1.05 9.97 -3.17
N ILE A 35 -1.29 11.28 -3.27
CA ILE A 35 -0.57 12.27 -2.46
C ILE A 35 -1.12 12.31 -1.02
N ALA A 36 -2.41 11.99 -0.83
CA ALA A 36 -2.97 11.74 0.51
C ALA A 36 -2.34 10.51 1.18
N ALA A 37 -2.05 9.47 0.39
CA ALA A 37 -1.32 8.30 0.86
C ALA A 37 0.19 8.54 1.04
N THR A 38 0.78 9.51 0.32
CA THR A 38 2.18 9.95 0.44
C THR A 38 2.31 10.77 1.72
N MET A 39 2.67 10.14 2.83
CA MET A 39 2.69 10.75 4.18
C MET A 39 3.91 11.66 4.38
N GLN A 40 4.00 12.71 3.58
CA GLN A 40 5.02 13.75 3.65
C GLN A 40 4.36 15.14 3.59
N ASP A 41 4.39 15.86 4.71
CA ASP A 41 3.71 17.17 4.84
C ASP A 41 4.11 18.15 3.74
N ARG A 42 5.41 18.22 3.43
CA ARG A 42 5.95 19.11 2.37
C ARG A 42 5.30 18.89 0.99
N LEU A 43 4.82 17.67 0.71
CA LEU A 43 4.17 17.34 -0.56
C LEU A 43 2.66 17.54 -0.46
N GLN A 44 2.08 17.36 0.72
CA GLN A 44 0.63 17.47 0.95
C GLN A 44 0.14 18.91 1.10
N ASP A 45 0.94 19.79 1.73
CA ASP A 45 0.49 21.12 2.17
C ASP A 45 -0.13 21.98 1.08
N SER A 46 0.46 21.97 -0.12
CA SER A 46 -0.03 22.77 -1.26
C SER A 46 -1.36 22.31 -1.85
N PHE A 47 -1.86 21.13 -1.46
CA PHE A 47 -3.04 20.50 -2.05
C PHE A 47 -4.16 20.20 -1.05
N LYS A 48 -4.02 20.67 0.20
CA LYS A 48 -5.08 20.54 1.21
C LYS A 48 -6.33 21.35 0.81
N PRO A 49 -7.55 20.84 1.07
CA PRO A 49 -7.86 19.57 1.72
C PRO A 49 -7.68 18.36 0.80
N LEU A 50 -7.10 17.28 1.35
CA LEU A 50 -6.90 16.01 0.64
C LEU A 50 -8.05 15.03 0.89
N PRO A 51 -8.28 14.05 -0.01
CA PRO A 51 -9.20 12.94 0.26
C PRO A 51 -8.87 12.25 1.59
N GLY A 52 -9.90 12.00 2.41
CA GLY A 52 -9.75 11.31 3.69
C GLY A 52 -9.60 9.78 3.57
N GLY A 53 -9.67 9.10 4.73
CA GLY A 53 -9.56 7.64 4.82
C GLY A 53 -8.12 7.15 4.79
N PHE A 54 -7.20 7.92 5.34
CA PHE A 54 -5.79 7.56 5.51
C PHE A 54 -5.33 7.84 6.94
N VAL A 55 -4.50 6.95 7.48
CA VAL A 55 -3.86 7.10 8.80
C VAL A 55 -2.36 6.86 8.64
N ALA A 56 -1.54 7.71 9.26
CA ALA A 56 -0.09 7.60 9.21
C ALA A 56 0.43 6.67 10.33
N CYS A 57 1.38 5.80 10.00
CA CYS A 57 2.15 4.99 10.95
C CYS A 57 3.65 5.24 10.75
N THR A 58 4.46 5.22 11.81
CA THR A 58 5.92 5.32 11.70
C THR A 58 6.46 4.01 11.12
N PRO A 59 7.32 4.04 10.09
CA PRO A 59 7.99 2.83 9.60
C PRO A 59 8.77 2.16 10.74
N ASN A 60 8.65 0.83 10.85
CA ASN A 60 9.35 0.01 11.86
C ASN A 60 8.92 0.25 13.32
N ASP A 61 7.83 0.98 13.57
CA ASP A 61 7.21 1.11 14.89
C ASP A 61 6.01 0.17 15.01
N VAL A 62 6.25 -1.04 15.53
CA VAL A 62 5.23 -2.08 15.65
C VAL A 62 4.19 -1.72 16.72
N ASP A 63 4.58 -1.02 17.78
CA ASP A 63 3.67 -0.65 18.86
C ASP A 63 2.71 0.46 18.42
N GLU A 64 3.18 1.44 17.65
CA GLU A 64 2.29 2.42 17.01
C GLU A 64 1.32 1.73 16.05
N LEU A 65 1.80 0.76 15.25
CA LEU A 65 0.95 0.00 14.34
C LEU A 65 -0.16 -0.74 15.11
N ARG A 66 0.19 -1.45 16.19
CA ARG A 66 -0.80 -2.11 17.06
C ARG A 66 -1.81 -1.12 17.63
N GLY A 67 -1.37 0.03 18.13
CA GLY A 67 -2.25 1.07 18.66
C GLY A 67 -3.21 1.66 17.61
N ILE A 68 -2.79 1.73 16.34
CA ILE A 68 -3.67 2.09 15.22
C ILE A 68 -4.73 1.00 15.03
N PHE A 69 -4.36 -0.27 15.01
CA PHE A 69 -5.29 -1.39 14.84
C PHE A 69 -6.27 -1.52 16.01
N GLU A 70 -5.84 -1.28 17.25
CA GLU A 70 -6.72 -1.21 18.42
C GLU A 70 -7.77 -0.09 18.29
N ARG A 71 -7.38 1.06 17.74
CA ARG A 71 -8.26 2.22 17.60
C ARG A 71 -9.28 2.07 16.47
N TYR A 72 -8.85 1.59 15.30
CA TYR A 72 -9.67 1.59 14.08
C TYR A 72 -10.25 0.22 13.75
N GLY A 73 -9.64 -0.88 14.21
CA GLY A 73 -10.14 -2.24 13.99
C GLY A 73 -10.48 -2.53 12.53
N SER A 74 -11.72 -2.99 12.30
CA SER A 74 -12.25 -3.35 10.98
C SER A 74 -12.49 -2.15 10.04
N GLU A 75 -12.34 -0.91 10.51
CA GLU A 75 -12.37 0.26 9.60
C GLU A 75 -11.15 0.28 8.66
N ILE A 76 -10.05 -0.37 9.05
CA ILE A 76 -8.83 -0.49 8.25
C ILE A 76 -9.07 -1.52 7.14
N CYS A 77 -9.14 -1.08 5.88
CA CYS A 77 -9.23 -1.99 4.75
C CYS A 77 -7.86 -2.40 4.19
N ALA A 78 -6.81 -1.63 4.44
CA ALA A 78 -5.47 -1.97 3.97
C ALA A 78 -4.34 -1.31 4.75
N ILE A 79 -3.16 -1.93 4.67
CA ILE A 79 -1.87 -1.26 4.87
C ILE A 79 -1.23 -1.08 3.51
N LEU A 80 -0.76 0.13 3.21
CA LEU A 80 0.04 0.46 2.03
C LEU A 80 1.46 0.79 2.46
N LEU A 81 2.44 0.02 1.97
CA LEU A 81 3.84 0.19 2.31
C LEU A 81 4.75 0.03 1.10
N GLU A 82 5.93 0.64 1.17
CA GLU A 82 7.09 0.31 0.32
C GLU A 82 7.97 -0.64 1.15
N PRO A 83 8.39 -1.83 0.65
CA PRO A 83 9.31 -2.70 1.39
C PRO A 83 10.63 -1.99 1.75
N ILE A 84 11.06 -1.08 0.88
CA ILE A 84 12.14 -0.11 1.12
C ILE A 84 11.63 1.24 0.66
N GLN A 85 11.43 2.19 1.57
CA GLN A 85 11.05 3.55 1.16
C GLN A 85 12.19 4.18 0.40
N GLY A 86 12.00 4.47 -0.89
CA GLY A 86 13.11 4.95 -1.71
C GLY A 86 13.24 6.47 -1.71
N GLU A 87 12.14 7.20 -1.89
CA GLU A 87 12.17 8.67 -2.01
C GLU A 87 12.63 9.37 -0.72
N SER A 88 12.26 8.83 0.44
CA SER A 88 12.61 9.39 1.75
C SER A 88 14.06 9.18 2.17
N GLY A 89 14.83 8.36 1.44
CA GLY A 89 16.26 8.15 1.75
C GLY A 89 16.71 6.70 1.81
N VAL A 90 16.02 5.77 1.14
CA VAL A 90 16.37 4.34 1.11
C VAL A 90 16.32 3.71 2.50
N HIS A 91 15.11 3.56 3.03
CA HIS A 91 14.84 3.02 4.36
C HIS A 91 14.12 1.67 4.26
N PRO A 92 14.84 0.54 4.45
CA PRO A 92 14.22 -0.78 4.51
C PRO A 92 13.30 -0.92 5.72
N LEU A 93 12.19 -1.63 5.53
CA LEU A 93 11.40 -2.11 6.66
C LEU A 93 12.14 -3.24 7.38
N THR A 94 11.86 -3.44 8.67
CA THR A 94 12.34 -4.59 9.43
C THR A 94 11.47 -5.82 9.15
N GLN A 95 12.05 -7.01 9.36
CA GLN A 95 11.32 -8.28 9.30
C GLN A 95 10.10 -8.25 10.21
N GLU A 96 10.31 -7.87 11.47
CA GLU A 96 9.28 -7.79 12.50
C GLU A 96 8.11 -6.88 12.08
N PHE A 97 8.39 -5.73 11.47
CA PHE A 97 7.35 -4.82 11.03
C PHE A 97 6.55 -5.36 9.85
N MET A 98 7.21 -5.99 8.87
CA MET A 98 6.53 -6.62 7.73
C MET A 98 5.62 -7.77 8.18
N GLU A 99 6.09 -8.61 9.09
CA GLU A 99 5.28 -9.71 9.67
C GLU A 99 4.09 -9.16 10.46
N ALA A 100 4.32 -8.19 11.35
CA ALA A 100 3.26 -7.58 12.14
C ALA A 100 2.22 -6.87 11.26
N ALA A 101 2.65 -6.18 10.20
CA ALA A 101 1.74 -5.54 9.26
C ALA A 101 0.82 -6.54 8.57
N ALA A 102 1.37 -7.66 8.09
CA ALA A 102 0.57 -8.72 7.48
C ALA A 102 -0.41 -9.35 8.49
N GLU A 103 0.08 -9.73 9.68
CA GLU A 103 -0.74 -10.35 10.72
C GLU A 103 -1.91 -9.45 11.12
N LEU A 104 -1.63 -8.18 11.42
CA LEU A 104 -2.64 -7.23 11.88
C LEU A 104 -3.69 -6.93 10.80
N VAL A 105 -3.25 -6.66 9.56
CA VAL A 105 -4.18 -6.32 8.47
C VAL A 105 -5.06 -7.50 8.08
N HIS A 106 -4.50 -8.71 8.03
CA HIS A 106 -5.28 -9.93 7.77
C HIS A 106 -6.21 -10.27 8.93
N GLY A 107 -5.77 -10.04 10.18
CA GLY A 107 -6.56 -10.30 11.39
C GLY A 107 -7.87 -9.51 11.44
N VAL A 108 -7.92 -8.32 10.83
CA VAL A 108 -9.15 -7.52 10.70
C VAL A 108 -9.87 -7.69 9.36
N GLY A 109 -9.43 -8.61 8.51
CA GLY A 109 -10.01 -8.86 7.18
C GLY A 109 -9.67 -7.80 6.12
N GLY A 110 -8.63 -7.00 6.35
CA GLY A 110 -8.05 -6.08 5.36
C GLY A 110 -6.98 -6.76 4.50
N VAL A 111 -6.34 -5.97 3.63
CA VAL A 111 -5.33 -6.46 2.67
C VAL A 111 -4.00 -5.70 2.77
N LEU A 112 -2.89 -6.40 2.56
CA LEU A 112 -1.56 -5.81 2.48
C LEU A 112 -1.24 -5.39 1.04
N ILE A 113 -0.88 -4.13 0.85
CA ILE A 113 -0.43 -3.57 -0.43
C ILE A 113 1.07 -3.28 -0.37
N ALA A 114 1.85 -3.95 -1.21
CA ALA A 114 3.25 -3.62 -1.43
C ALA A 114 3.41 -2.71 -2.66
N ASP A 115 3.88 -1.49 -2.44
CA ASP A 115 4.33 -0.61 -3.51
C ASP A 115 5.76 -1.00 -3.92
N GLU A 116 5.83 -1.79 -5.00
CA GLU A 116 7.06 -2.30 -5.59
C GLU A 116 7.48 -1.47 -6.81
N VAL A 117 6.91 -0.26 -6.99
CA VAL A 117 7.21 0.62 -8.13
C VAL A 117 8.71 0.92 -8.23
N GLN A 118 9.40 1.10 -7.10
CA GLN A 118 10.83 1.39 -7.09
C GLN A 118 11.69 0.18 -6.69
N THR A 119 11.19 -0.68 -5.81
CA THR A 119 11.94 -1.78 -5.20
C THR A 119 11.82 -3.10 -5.96
N GLY A 120 10.83 -3.21 -6.85
CA GLY A 120 10.60 -4.39 -7.67
C GLY A 120 11.53 -4.49 -8.87
N ILE A 121 11.29 -5.52 -9.68
CA ILE A 121 12.02 -5.81 -10.93
C ILE A 121 13.52 -5.91 -10.66
N PHE A 122 13.88 -6.83 -9.75
CA PHE A 122 15.26 -7.18 -9.41
C PHE A 122 16.11 -6.07 -8.78
N ARG A 123 15.54 -4.90 -8.47
CA ARG A 123 16.28 -3.79 -7.85
C ARG A 123 16.95 -4.16 -6.53
N SER A 124 16.29 -5.01 -5.73
CA SER A 124 16.73 -5.44 -4.39
C SER A 124 17.45 -6.79 -4.38
N GLY A 125 17.76 -7.37 -5.55
CA GLY A 125 18.38 -8.70 -5.66
C GLY A 125 17.37 -9.88 -5.64
N LYS A 126 16.09 -9.61 -5.37
CA LYS A 126 14.96 -10.52 -5.60
C LYS A 126 14.05 -9.94 -6.69
N PRO A 127 13.26 -10.76 -7.41
CA PRO A 127 12.29 -10.24 -8.38
C PRO A 127 11.45 -9.09 -7.81
N PHE A 128 11.00 -9.23 -6.56
CA PHE A 128 10.31 -8.20 -5.77
C PHE A 128 10.88 -8.15 -4.35
N ALA A 129 10.96 -6.96 -3.73
CA ALA A 129 11.59 -6.77 -2.44
C ALA A 129 10.84 -7.44 -1.28
N PHE A 130 9.51 -7.57 -1.34
CA PHE A 130 8.72 -8.28 -0.34
C PHE A 130 9.22 -9.72 -0.11
N GLN A 131 9.80 -10.35 -1.14
CA GLN A 131 10.28 -11.73 -1.08
C GLN A 131 11.48 -11.90 -0.15
N THR A 132 12.21 -10.82 0.17
CA THR A 132 13.27 -10.83 1.19
C THR A 132 12.70 -11.10 2.58
N TYR A 133 11.45 -10.71 2.82
CA TYR A 133 10.77 -10.83 4.10
C TYR A 133 9.95 -12.12 4.23
N GLY A 134 9.74 -12.87 3.13
CA GLY A 134 8.85 -14.03 3.14
C GLY A 134 7.38 -13.68 3.40
N VAL A 135 7.00 -12.40 3.33
CA VAL A 135 5.64 -11.89 3.54
C VAL A 135 5.04 -11.58 2.18
N GLU A 136 4.10 -12.40 1.72
CA GLU A 136 3.44 -12.22 0.43
C GLU A 136 2.31 -11.18 0.52
N PRO A 137 2.38 -10.07 -0.24
CA PRO A 137 1.32 -9.07 -0.26
C PRO A 137 0.10 -9.58 -1.03
N ASP A 138 -1.06 -8.99 -0.74
CA ASP A 138 -2.31 -9.30 -1.42
C ASP A 138 -2.48 -8.54 -2.73
N ILE A 139 -1.93 -7.31 -2.75
CA ILE A 139 -1.91 -6.42 -3.90
C ILE A 139 -0.49 -5.85 -4.04
N MET A 140 0.00 -5.74 -5.27
CA MET A 140 1.24 -5.04 -5.60
C MET A 140 1.02 -3.95 -6.63
N SER A 141 1.73 -2.84 -6.46
CA SER A 141 1.84 -1.78 -7.46
C SER A 141 3.20 -1.89 -8.15
N LEU A 142 3.22 -1.89 -9.49
CA LEU A 142 4.44 -1.95 -10.30
C LEU A 142 4.45 -0.83 -11.33
N ALA A 143 5.63 -0.27 -11.59
CA ALA A 143 5.88 0.66 -12.70
C ALA A 143 7.40 0.68 -12.96
N LYS A 144 7.94 1.80 -13.48
CA LYS A 144 9.38 2.05 -13.69
C LYS A 144 10.09 0.89 -14.40
N GLY A 145 10.71 -0.02 -13.65
CA GLY A 145 11.50 -1.13 -14.17
C GLY A 145 10.73 -2.07 -15.10
N ILE A 146 9.40 -2.16 -15.00
CA ILE A 146 8.59 -3.11 -15.79
C ILE A 146 8.64 -2.89 -17.30
N ALA A 147 8.98 -1.69 -17.76
CA ALA A 147 8.95 -1.33 -19.18
C ALA A 147 10.20 -0.59 -19.66
N GLY A 148 11.31 -0.70 -18.90
CA GLY A 148 12.63 -0.23 -19.36
C GLY A 148 12.69 1.26 -19.75
N GLY A 149 11.83 2.11 -19.19
CA GLY A 149 11.78 3.54 -19.49
C GLY A 149 10.54 4.00 -20.28
N VAL A 150 9.77 3.08 -20.85
CA VAL A 150 8.44 3.41 -21.42
C VAL A 150 7.43 3.56 -20.27
N PRO A 151 6.50 4.54 -20.32
CA PRO A 151 5.45 4.67 -19.32
C PRO A 151 4.55 3.43 -19.30
N ALA A 152 4.66 2.65 -18.23
CA ALA A 152 3.77 1.53 -17.94
C ALA A 152 3.60 1.38 -16.44
N GLY A 153 2.42 0.91 -16.03
CA GLY A 153 2.11 0.55 -14.65
C GLY A 153 1.26 -0.71 -14.62
N ALA A 154 1.38 -1.49 -13.55
CA ALA A 154 0.55 -2.65 -13.30
C ALA A 154 0.07 -2.67 -11.84
N CYS A 155 -1.16 -3.19 -11.66
CA CYS A 155 -1.71 -3.54 -10.36
C CYS A 155 -1.87 -5.06 -10.38
N VAL A 156 -1.09 -5.76 -9.58
CA VAL A 156 -1.15 -7.21 -9.44
C VAL A 156 -1.91 -7.51 -8.15
N ALA A 157 -2.80 -8.49 -8.14
CA ALA A 157 -3.52 -8.86 -6.94
C ALA A 157 -3.84 -10.36 -6.95
N LYS A 158 -4.05 -10.95 -5.77
CA LYS A 158 -4.60 -12.30 -5.65
C LYS A 158 -5.95 -12.39 -6.34
N LYS A 159 -6.28 -13.56 -6.89
CA LYS A 159 -7.42 -13.75 -7.78
C LYS A 159 -8.74 -13.30 -7.14
N GLU A 160 -8.99 -13.74 -5.92
CA GLU A 160 -10.19 -13.45 -5.14
C GLU A 160 -10.37 -11.95 -4.86
N ILE A 161 -9.27 -11.20 -4.80
CA ILE A 161 -9.30 -9.74 -4.65
C ILE A 161 -9.51 -9.09 -6.01
N ALA A 162 -8.79 -9.51 -7.05
CA ALA A 162 -8.91 -8.97 -8.41
C ALA A 162 -10.33 -9.13 -8.98
N ASP A 163 -10.98 -10.27 -8.72
CA ASP A 163 -12.32 -10.62 -9.20
C ASP A 163 -13.41 -9.66 -8.66
N VAL A 164 -13.13 -8.82 -7.65
CA VAL A 164 -14.09 -7.81 -7.18
C VAL A 164 -14.22 -6.63 -8.14
N PHE A 165 -13.25 -6.38 -9.03
CA PHE A 165 -13.44 -5.45 -10.14
C PHE A 165 -14.30 -6.11 -11.22
N ARG A 166 -15.43 -5.46 -11.51
CA ARG A 166 -16.38 -5.83 -12.56
C ARG A 166 -16.28 -4.83 -13.71
N PRO A 167 -16.77 -5.17 -14.91
CA PRO A 167 -16.82 -4.25 -16.04
C PRO A 167 -17.43 -2.89 -15.62
N GLY A 168 -16.69 -1.81 -15.86
CA GLY A 168 -17.08 -0.43 -15.52
C GLY A 168 -16.49 0.12 -14.20
N ASP A 169 -15.93 -0.71 -13.31
CA ASP A 169 -15.37 -0.22 -12.03
C ASP A 169 -14.02 0.53 -12.19
N HIS A 170 -13.22 0.13 -13.18
CA HIS A 170 -11.89 0.68 -13.47
C HIS A 170 -11.55 0.55 -14.96
N GLY A 171 -10.69 1.42 -15.47
CA GLY A 171 -10.24 1.39 -16.85
C GLY A 171 -9.20 2.47 -17.14
N THR A 172 -8.50 2.32 -18.25
CA THR A 172 -7.58 3.28 -18.87
C THR A 172 -7.70 3.12 -20.39
N THR A 173 -7.62 4.22 -21.14
CA THR A 173 -7.40 4.20 -22.60
C THR A 173 -5.97 3.80 -22.88
#